data_AF-A0A316MS15-F1
#
_entry.id   AF-A0A316MS15-F1
#
_cell.length_a   1.000
_cell.length_b   1.000
_cell.length_c   1.000
_cell.angle_alpha   90.00
_cell.angle_beta   90.00
_cell.angle_gamma   90.00
#
_symmetry.space_group_name_H-M   'P 1'
#
loop_
_entity.id
_entity.type
_entity.pdbx_description
1 polymer ?
#
loop_
_entity_poly.entity_id
_entity_poly.type
_entity_poly.pdbx_seq_one_letter_code
_entity_poly.pdbx_strand_id
1 'polypeptide(L)'
;MGKAIVEKYVSFEEWEEEYFLCTNELRRISNYTGMNFNEVLDLPYSVYLLYKKESWIYAQYSNEEGRELLKTLWRLKQTKANTKKIRKFQHRKEAN
;
A
#
# COMPACT_ATOMS: atom_id res chain seq x y z
N MET A 1 -2.63 -1.17 7.91
CA MET A 1 -2.80 -2.29 6.95
C MET A 1 -3.13 -3.54 7.77
N GLY A 2 -3.86 -4.52 7.24
CA GLY A 2 -4.19 -5.73 7.99
C GLY A 2 -2.96 -6.65 8.16
N LYS A 3 -2.79 -7.27 9.34
CA LYS A 3 -1.63 -8.10 9.69
C LYS A 3 -1.34 -9.21 8.65
N ALA A 4 -2.36 -9.93 8.19
CA ALA A 4 -2.23 -10.99 7.20
C ALA A 4 -1.76 -10.51 5.80
N ILE A 5 -2.00 -9.24 5.44
CA ILE A 5 -1.48 -8.68 4.18
C ILE A 5 0.01 -8.38 4.31
N VAL A 6 0.42 -7.85 5.46
CA VAL A 6 1.82 -7.52 5.75
C VAL A 6 2.64 -8.80 5.74
N GLU A 7 2.25 -9.82 6.51
CA GLU A 7 2.97 -11.10 6.59
C GLU A 7 3.12 -11.81 5.23
N LYS A 8 2.16 -11.64 4.31
CA LYS A 8 2.16 -12.35 3.03
C LYS A 8 2.86 -11.61 1.90
N TYR A 9 2.83 -10.28 1.90
CA TYR A 9 3.27 -9.47 0.75
C TYR A 9 4.36 -8.46 1.08
N VAL A 10 4.72 -8.30 2.36
CA VAL A 10 5.82 -7.46 2.81
C VAL A 10 6.86 -8.39 3.42
N SER A 11 8.01 -8.52 2.78
CA SER A 11 9.17 -9.16 3.38
C SER A 11 9.71 -8.25 4.47
N PHE A 12 9.98 -8.83 5.63
CA PHE A 12 10.54 -8.11 6.77
C PHE A 12 11.51 -9.03 7.49
N GLU A 13 12.68 -8.52 7.82
CA GLU A 13 13.69 -9.26 8.58
C GLU A 13 13.55 -8.96 10.08
N GLU A 14 13.87 -9.92 10.96
CA GLU A 14 13.71 -9.73 12.43
C GLU A 14 14.41 -8.47 12.95
N TRP A 15 15.57 -8.12 12.40
CA TRP A 15 16.30 -6.94 12.84
C TRP A 15 15.56 -5.64 12.51
N GLU A 16 14.72 -5.61 11.48
CA GLU A 16 13.98 -4.41 11.10
C GLU A 16 12.93 -4.03 12.18
N GLU A 17 12.51 -4.98 13.04
CA GLU A 17 11.49 -4.75 14.08
C GLU A 17 12.00 -3.72 15.10
N GLU A 18 13.30 -3.77 15.38
CA GLU A 18 13.97 -2.93 16.35
C GLU A 18 14.13 -1.48 15.86
N TYR A 19 14.18 -1.27 14.54
CA TYR A 19 14.39 0.06 13.93
C TYR A 19 13.08 0.71 13.44
N PHE A 20 11.96 0.37 14.06
CA PHE A 20 10.67 0.97 13.72
C PHE A 20 10.58 2.44 14.18
N LEU A 21 10.51 3.35 13.21
CA LEU A 21 10.27 4.76 13.47
C LEU A 21 8.82 5.01 13.87
N CYS A 22 8.56 5.26 15.15
CA CYS A 22 7.22 5.57 15.67
C CYS A 22 6.58 6.82 15.03
N THR A 23 7.40 7.77 14.58
CA THR A 23 6.95 9.02 13.93
C THR A 23 6.91 8.94 12.40
N ASN A 24 7.17 7.77 11.80
CA ASN A 24 7.26 7.62 10.34
C ASN A 24 5.98 8.08 9.63
N GLU A 25 4.82 7.85 10.24
CA GLU A 25 3.55 8.31 9.71
C GLU A 25 3.46 9.84 9.62
N LEU A 26 3.78 10.54 10.71
CA LEU A 26 3.79 12.00 10.75
C LEU A 26 4.81 12.57 9.77
N ARG A 27 6.00 11.97 9.72
CA ARG A 27 7.05 12.36 8.76
C ARG A 27 6.59 12.22 7.32
N ARG A 28 5.89 11.13 6.99
CA ARG A 28 5.38 10.88 5.63
C ARG A 28 4.32 11.90 5.23
N ILE A 29 3.38 12.19 6.12
CA ILE A 29 2.33 13.20 5.88
C ILE A 29 2.97 14.58 5.73
N SER A 30 3.90 14.93 6.60
CA SER A 30 4.67 16.17 6.55
C SER A 30 5.41 16.32 5.21
N ASN A 31 6.16 15.30 4.79
CA ASN A 31 6.84 15.31 3.49
C ASN A 31 5.88 15.43 2.29
N TYR A 32 4.69 14.83 2.39
CA TYR A 32 3.70 14.84 1.32
C TYR A 32 2.96 16.19 1.20
N THR A 33 2.71 16.86 2.32
CA THR A 33 1.88 18.08 2.39
C THR A 33 2.70 19.37 2.51
N GLY A 34 3.96 19.28 2.93
CA GLY A 34 4.80 20.43 3.30
C GLY A 34 4.53 20.98 4.72
N MET A 35 3.59 20.39 5.46
CA MET A 35 3.26 20.80 6.83
C MET A 35 4.32 20.35 7.83
N ASN A 36 4.52 21.11 8.90
CA ASN A 36 5.30 20.66 10.06
C ASN A 36 4.48 19.71 10.96
N PHE A 37 5.12 19.07 11.94
CA PHE A 37 4.45 18.04 12.75
C PHE A 37 3.30 18.58 13.59
N ASN A 38 3.39 19.82 14.07
CA ASN A 38 2.32 20.43 14.87
C ASN A 38 1.10 20.68 13.98
N GLU A 39 1.30 21.20 12.77
CA GLU A 39 0.23 21.40 11.79
C GLU A 39 -0.46 20.09 11.42
N VAL A 40 0.31 19.01 11.24
CA VAL A 40 -0.25 17.67 10.96
C VAL A 40 -1.08 17.15 12.12
N LEU A 41 -0.64 17.36 13.37
CA LEU A 41 -1.34 16.92 14.58
C LEU A 41 -2.59 17.77 14.88
N ASP A 42 -2.64 19.01 14.40
CA ASP A 42 -3.78 19.91 14.56
C ASP A 42 -4.88 19.71 13.49
N LEU A 43 -4.63 18.85 12.50
CA LEU A 43 -5.60 18.56 11.45
C LEU A 43 -6.89 17.94 12.02
N PRO A 44 -8.07 18.29 11.46
CA PRO A 44 -9.28 17.53 11.69
C PRO A 44 -9.05 16.05 11.38
N TYR A 45 -9.55 15.16 12.25
CA TYR A 45 -9.24 13.72 12.18
C TYR A 45 -9.54 13.10 10.81
N SER A 46 -10.61 13.51 10.14
CA SER A 46 -10.96 13.06 8.80
C SER A 46 -9.91 13.44 7.75
N VAL A 47 -9.36 14.66 7.84
CA VAL A 47 -8.31 15.17 6.95
C VAL A 47 -6.99 14.48 7.24
N TYR A 48 -6.67 14.27 8.53
CA TYR A 48 -5.51 13.48 8.93
C TYR A 48 -5.54 12.06 8.33
N LEU A 49 -6.66 11.35 8.44
CA LEU A 49 -6.82 10.01 7.87
C LEU A 49 -6.72 10.01 6.33
N LEU A 50 -7.25 11.05 5.68
CA LEU A 50 -7.11 11.21 4.23
C LEU A 50 -5.64 11.35 3.84
N TYR A 51 -4.89 12.27 4.45
CA TYR A 51 -3.48 12.48 4.12
C TYR A 51 -2.59 11.32 4.54
N LYS A 52 -2.90 10.63 5.64
CA LYS A 52 -2.25 9.37 6.03
C LYS A 52 -2.34 8.35 4.89
N LYS A 53 -3.53 8.18 4.30
CA LYS A 53 -3.74 7.27 3.17
C LYS A 53 -3.01 7.74 1.91
N GLU A 54 -3.19 9.00 1.51
CA GLU A 54 -2.64 9.53 0.26
C GLU A 54 -1.10 9.58 0.29
N SER A 55 -0.52 10.02 1.40
CA SER A 55 0.94 10.04 1.58
C SER A 55 1.54 8.62 1.56
N TRP A 56 0.81 7.62 2.09
CA TRP A 56 1.26 6.22 2.02
C TRP A 56 1.21 5.71 0.58
N ILE A 57 0.13 5.97 -0.16
CA ILE A 57 0.02 5.59 -1.58
C ILE A 57 1.11 6.27 -2.41
N TYR A 58 1.33 7.57 -2.20
CA TYR A 58 2.38 8.33 -2.87
C TYR A 58 3.76 7.70 -2.65
N ALA A 59 4.11 7.36 -1.41
CA ALA A 59 5.37 6.70 -1.08
C ALA A 59 5.55 5.36 -1.81
N GLN A 60 4.47 4.60 -2.01
CA GLN A 60 4.53 3.34 -2.77
C GLN A 60 4.70 3.55 -4.27
N TYR A 61 4.21 4.65 -4.85
CA TYR A 61 4.40 4.96 -6.27
C TYR A 61 5.85 5.32 -6.63
N SER A 62 6.64 5.78 -5.65
CA SER A 62 8.04 6.16 -5.86
C SER A 62 9.01 4.98 -5.95
N ASN A 63 8.57 3.74 -5.64
CA ASN A 63 9.38 2.52 -5.72
C ASN A 63 8.69 1.49 -6.63
N GLU A 64 9.45 0.75 -7.45
CA GLU A 64 8.92 -0.30 -8.32
C GLU A 64 8.27 -1.44 -7.51
N GLU A 65 8.88 -1.86 -6.41
CA GLU A 65 8.31 -2.87 -5.50
C GLU A 65 7.01 -2.37 -4.85
N GLY A 66 6.99 -1.10 -4.45
CA GLY A 66 5.79 -0.44 -3.92
C GLY A 66 4.66 -0.41 -4.96
N ARG A 67 4.98 -0.17 -6.23
CA ARG A 67 4.03 -0.20 -7.33
C ARG A 67 3.45 -1.60 -7.56
N GLU A 68 4.26 -2.64 -7.48
CA GLU A 68 3.81 -4.03 -7.56
C GLU A 68 2.94 -4.43 -6.36
N LEU A 69 3.27 -3.96 -5.16
CA LEU A 69 2.41 -4.12 -3.98
C LEU A 69 1.04 -3.46 -4.22
N LEU A 70 0.99 -2.22 -4.71
CA LEU A 70 -0.26 -1.53 -5.05
C LEU A 70 -1.08 -2.30 -6.10
N LYS A 71 -0.44 -2.82 -7.15
CA LYS A 71 -1.10 -3.68 -8.16
C LYS A 71 -1.69 -4.94 -7.51
N THR A 72 -0.98 -5.56 -6.57
CA THR A 72 -1.44 -6.74 -5.84
C THR A 72 -2.64 -6.42 -4.97
N LEU A 73 -2.58 -5.33 -4.19
CA LEU A 73 -3.71 -4.86 -3.38
C LEU A 73 -4.93 -4.53 -4.25
N TRP A 74 -4.73 -3.91 -5.42
CA TRP A 74 -5.80 -3.63 -6.37
C TRP A 74 -6.45 -4.92 -6.89
N ARG A 75 -5.67 -5.95 -7.19
CA ARG A 75 -6.18 -7.28 -7.60
C ARG A 75 -6.98 -7.94 -6.48
N LEU A 76 -6.51 -7.89 -5.24
CA LEU A 76 -7.21 -8.47 -4.08
C LEU A 76 -8.56 -7.81 -3.80
N LYS A 77 -8.70 -6.51 -4.09
CA LYS A 77 -9.98 -5.79 -3.97
C LYS A 77 -10.99 -6.15 -5.07
N GLN A 78 -10.57 -6.79 -6.16
CA GLN A 78 -11.49 -7.18 -7.23
C GLN A 78 -12.36 -8.34 -6.74
N THR A 79 -13.64 -8.08 -6.54
CA THR A 79 -14.64 -9.09 -6.15
C THR A 79 -15.21 -9.87 -7.33
N LYS A 80 -15.07 -9.35 -8.56
CA LYS A 80 -15.55 -10.00 -9.78
C LYS A 80 -14.43 -10.80 -10.44
N ALA A 81 -14.71 -12.07 -10.73
CA ALA A 81 -13.79 -12.93 -11.46
C ALA A 81 -13.47 -12.34 -12.84
N ASN A 82 -12.18 -12.30 -13.19
CA ASN A 82 -11.74 -11.86 -14.51
C ASN A 82 -11.98 -12.99 -15.54
N THR A 83 -13.24 -13.14 -15.96
CA THR A 83 -13.70 -14.19 -16.89
C THR A 83 -12.95 -14.20 -18.22
N LYS A 84 -12.48 -13.03 -18.69
CA LYS A 84 -11.65 -12.91 -19.90
C LYS A 84 -10.30 -13.63 -19.76
N LYS A 85 -9.62 -13.49 -18.61
CA LYS A 85 -8.36 -14.22 -18.36
C LYS A 85 -8.60 -15.72 -18.21
N ILE A 86 -9.71 -16.12 -17.60
CA ILE A 86 -10.09 -17.53 -17.44
C ILE A 86 -10.33 -18.18 -18.80
N ARG A 87 -11.12 -17.55 -19.68
CA ARG A 87 -11.33 -18.05 -21.06
C ARG A 87 -10.03 -18.16 -21.86
N LYS A 88 -9.14 -17.16 -21.78
CA LYS A 88 -7.82 -17.22 -22.44
C LYS A 88 -6.91 -18.33 -21.90
N PHE A 89 -7.03 -18.67 -20.61
CA PHE A 89 -6.30 -19.79 -20.03
C PHE A 89 -6.85 -21.12 -20.51
N GLN A 90 -8.18 -21.29 -20.55
CA GLN A 90 -8.84 -22.49 -21.06
C GLN A 90 -8.49 -22.76 -22.53
N HIS A 91 -8.60 -21.76 -23.41
CA HIS A 91 -8.24 -21.93 -24.82
C HIS A 91 -6.77 -22.29 -25.07
N ARG A 92 -5.83 -21.81 -24.23
CA ARG A 92 -4.41 -22.22 -24.34
C ARG A 92 -4.17 -23.65 -23.87
N LYS A 93 -5.04 -24.18 -23.02
CA LYS A 93 -4.97 -25.55 -22.51
C LYS A 93 -5.63 -26.55 -23.47
N GLU A 94 -6.55 -26.08 -24.32
CA GLU A 94 -7.20 -26.86 -25.38
C GLU A 94 -6.37 -26.90 -26.68
N ALA A 95 -5.45 -25.94 -26.86
CA ALA A 95 -4.58 -25.84 -28.03
C ALA A 95 -3.20 -26.52 -27.88
N ASN A 96 -2.91 -27.07 -26.69
CA ASN A 96 -1.73 -27.89 -26.37
C ASN A 96 -2.19 -29.31 -26.06
#